data_AF-A0A194QAX7-F1
#
_entry.id   AF-A0A194QAX7-F1
#
_cell.length_a   1.000
_cell.length_b   1.000
_cell.length_c   1.000
_cell.angle_alpha   90.00
_cell.angle_beta   90.00
_cell.angle_gamma   90.00
#
_symmetry.space_group_name_H-M   'P 1'
#
loop_
_entity.id
_entity.type
_entity.pdbx_description
1 polymer ?
#
loop_
_entity_poly.entity_id
_entity_poly.type
_entity_poly.pdbx_seq_one_letter_code
_entity_poly.pdbx_strand_id
1 'polypeptide(L)' 'MVVVGKIEGKRSRGRSPTRWSDQVQTILGLNITTALRQAEDRTAWRQLVDTAVEAYQDKHDLR' A
#
# COMPACT_ATOMS: atom_id res chain seq x y z
N MET A 1 8.17 43.61 17.90
CA MET A 1 7.96 43.43 16.44
C MET A 1 7.93 41.94 16.17
N VAL A 2 6.79 41.39 15.76
CA VAL A 2 6.70 40.00 15.30
C VAL A 2 6.79 40.03 13.77
N VAL A 3 7.90 39.54 13.23
CA VAL A 3 8.09 39.38 11.79
C VAL A 3 7.45 38.05 11.39
N VAL A 4 6.28 38.09 10.77
CA VAL A 4 5.66 36.91 10.17
C VAL A 4 6.31 36.71 8.80
N GLY A 5 7.32 35.83 8.76
CA GLY A 5 7.89 35.36 7.50
C GLY A 5 6.80 34.74 6.63
N LYS A 6 6.59 35.30 5.45
CA LYS A 6 5.68 34.81 4.41
C LYS A 6 6.09 33.37 4.06
N ILE A 7 5.40 32.38 4.62
CA ILE A 7 5.67 30.97 4.33
C ILE A 7 5.06 30.65 2.96
N GLU A 8 5.73 31.07 1.89
CA GLU A 8 5.37 30.73 0.52
C GLU A 8 5.85 29.30 0.19
N GLY A 9 5.43 28.35 1.03
CA GLY A 9 5.69 26.93 0.87
C GLY A 9 4.56 26.30 0.09
N LYS A 10 4.52 26.50 -1.23
CA LYS A 10 3.67 25.68 -2.10
C LYS A 10 4.26 24.26 -2.09
N ARG A 11 3.85 23.43 -1.12
CA ARG A 11 4.12 21.99 -1.15
C ARG A 11 3.47 21.48 -2.44
N SER A 12 4.27 21.25 -3.46
CA SER A 12 3.82 20.48 -4.61
C SER A 12 3.37 19.14 -4.05
N ARG A 13 2.05 18.89 -4.05
CA ARG A 13 1.52 17.55 -3.82
C ARG A 13 1.88 16.74 -5.05
N GLY A 14 3.15 16.31 -5.12
CA GLY A 14 3.52 15.14 -5.90
C GLY A 14 2.69 13.94 -5.44
N ARG A 15 2.64 12.89 -6.26
CA ARG A 15 1.86 11.67 -6.05
C ARG A 15 1.84 11.32 -4.56
N SER A 16 0.65 11.28 -3.95
CA SER A 16 0.50 10.91 -2.54
C SER A 16 1.36 9.68 -2.26
N PRO A 17 2.15 9.63 -1.18
CA PRO A 17 2.92 8.45 -0.84
C PRO A 17 1.94 7.27 -0.80
N THR A 18 2.15 6.26 -1.65
CA THR A 18 1.33 5.05 -1.61
C THR A 18 1.48 4.48 -0.22
N ARG A 19 0.39 4.43 0.54
CA ARG A 19 0.47 3.89 1.90
C ARG A 19 0.70 2.40 1.77
N TRP A 20 1.41 1.82 2.74
CA TRP A 20 1.56 0.37 2.80
C TRP A 20 0.20 -0.35 2.72
N SER A 21 -0.84 0.20 3.35
CA SER A 21 -2.21 -0.31 3.24
C SER A 21 -2.76 -0.30 1.81
N ASP A 22 -2.47 0.75 1.04
CA ASP A 22 -2.88 0.85 -0.36
C ASP A 22 -2.11 -0.17 -1.22
N GLN A 23 -0.84 -0.45 -0.90
CA GLN A 23 -0.06 -1.50 -1.56
C GLN A 23 -0.62 -2.88 -1.25
N VAL A 24 -0.93 -3.17 0.01
CA VAL A 24 -1.55 -4.43 0.44
C VAL A 24 -2.88 -4.63 -0.29
N GLN A 25 -3.72 -3.59 -0.38
CA GLN A 25 -4.98 -3.67 -1.13
C GLN A 25 -4.75 -3.88 -2.64
N THR A 26 -3.72 -3.24 -3.21
CA THR A 26 -3.39 -3.39 -4.64
C THR A 26 -2.87 -4.79 -4.96
N ILE A 27 -2.07 -5.37 -4.07
CA ILE A 27 -1.44 -6.69 -4.23
C ILE A 27 -2.47 -7.79 -4.00
N LEU A 28 -3.24 -7.70 -2.90
CA LEU A 28 -4.19 -8.74 -2.51
C LEU A 28 -5.55 -8.60 -3.20
N GLY A 29 -5.88 -7.42 -3.73
CA GLY A 29 -7.23 -7.12 -4.24
C GLY A 29 -8.30 -7.05 -3.14
N LEU A 30 -7.90 -7.13 -1.87
CA LEU A 30 -8.78 -7.16 -0.70
C LEU A 30 -8.65 -5.87 0.09
N ASN A 31 -9.72 -5.47 0.78
CA ASN A 31 -9.61 -4.42 1.77
C ASN A 31 -8.70 -4.88 2.94
N ILE A 32 -8.10 -3.93 3.65
CA ILE A 32 -7.16 -4.23 4.73
C ILE A 32 -7.79 -4.95 5.93
N THR A 33 -9.06 -4.70 6.24
CA THR A 33 -9.74 -5.35 7.38
C THR A 33 -10.07 -6.81 7.08
N THR A 34 -10.39 -7.15 5.83
CA THR A 34 -10.58 -8.52 5.35
C THR A 34 -9.25 -9.25 5.28
N ALA A 35 -8.19 -8.60 4.79
CA ALA A 35 -6.85 -9.18 4.82
C ALA A 35 -6.41 -9.49 6.26
N LEU A 36 -6.70 -8.61 7.22
CA LEU A 36 -6.39 -8.83 8.63
C LEU A 36 -7.17 -10.01 9.23
N ARG A 37 -8.46 -10.16 8.89
CA ARG A 37 -9.24 -11.33 9.31
C ARG A 37 -8.71 -12.63 8.71
N GLN A 38 -8.30 -12.61 7.44
CA GLN A 38 -7.70 -13.78 6.81
C GLN A 38 -6.34 -14.13 7.43
N ALA A 39 -5.63 -13.12 7.96
CA ALA A 39 -4.38 -13.30 8.69
C ALA A 39 -4.54 -14.00 10.05
N GLU A 40 -5.75 -14.07 10.61
CA GLU A 40 -6.02 -14.84 11.84
C GLU A 40 -5.83 -16.35 11.61
N ASP A 41 -6.14 -16.84 10.41
CA ASP A 41 -5.81 -18.20 9.99
C ASP A 41 -4.47 -18.21 9.26
N ARG A 42 -3.45 -18.76 9.91
CA ARG A 42 -2.09 -18.83 9.39
C ARG A 42 -1.99 -19.63 8.08
N THR A 43 -2.81 -20.66 7.90
CA THR A 43 -2.79 -21.49 6.67
C THR A 43 -3.43 -20.75 5.50
N ALA A 44 -4.59 -20.14 5.74
CA ALA A 44 -5.27 -19.30 4.74
C ALA A 44 -4.42 -18.07 4.36
N TRP A 45 -3.78 -17.43 5.35
CA TRP A 45 -2.88 -16.31 5.12
C TRP A 45 -1.71 -16.68 4.22
N ARG A 46 -1.08 -17.84 4.48
CA ARG A 46 0.05 -18.30 3.68
C ARG A 46 -0.35 -18.54 2.23
N GLN A 47 -1.45 -19.26 1.99
CA GLN A 47 -1.96 -19.50 0.63
C GLN A 47 -2.26 -18.19 -0.10
N LEU A 48 -2.86 -17.23 0.60
CA LEU A 48 -3.20 -15.92 0.05
C LEU A 48 -1.94 -15.11 -0.32
N VAL A 49 -0.92 -15.10 0.54
CA VAL A 49 0.35 -14.42 0.27
C VAL A 49 1.11 -15.09 -0.86
N ASP A 50 1.20 -16.42 -0.87
CA ASP A 50 1.90 -17.17 -1.93
C ASP A 50 1.26 -16.86 -3.30
N THR A 51 -0.07 -16.92 -3.39
CA THR A 51 -0.81 -16.56 -4.61
C THR A 51 -0.58 -15.09 -5.02
N ALA A 52 -0.55 -14.17 -4.06
CA ALA A 52 -0.37 -12.76 -4.35
C ALA A 52 1.06 -12.41 -4.78
N VAL A 53 2.06 -13.12 -4.24
CA VAL A 53 3.47 -12.99 -4.65
C VAL A 53 3.67 -13.52 -6.06
N GLU A 54 3.10 -14.68 -6.39
CA GLU A 54 3.11 -15.21 -7.76
C GLU A 54 2.48 -14.23 -8.76
N ALA A 55 1.30 -13.69 -8.43
CA ALA A 55 0.61 -12.72 -9.28
C ALA A 55 1.36 -11.37 -9.39
N TYR A 56 2.16 -10.99 -8.40
CA TYR A 56 2.99 -9.80 -8.43
C TYR A 56 4.26 -10.02 -9.27
N GLN A 57 4.88 -11.19 -9.14
CA GLN A 57 6.06 -11.58 -9.91
C GLN A 57 5.75 -11.64 -11.41
N ASP A 58 4.64 -12.28 -11.81
CA ASP A 58 4.19 -12.33 -13.20
C ASP A 58 4.07 -10.92 -13.82
N LYS A 59 3.46 -9.97 -13.09
CA LYS A 59 3.34 -8.56 -13.54
C LYS A 59 4.68 -7.83 -13.61
N HIS A 60 5.66 -8.22 -12.81
CA HIS A 60 6.99 -7.60 -12.81
C HIS A 60 7.89 -8.19 -13.91
N ASP A 61 7.74 -9.47 -14.22
CA ASP A 61 8.47 -10.16 -15.30
C ASP A 61 7.95 -9.78 -16.71
N LEU A 62 6.71 -9.29 -16.80
CA LEU A 62 6.11 -8.75 -18.02
C LEU A 62 6.60 -7.33 -18.39
N ARG A 63 7.56 -6.75 -17.67
CA ARG A 63 7.95 -5.33 -17.78
C ARG A 63 9.41 -5.08 -18.16
#